data_AF-A0A2M7K9R8-F1
#
_entry.id   AF-A0A2M7K9R8-F1
#
_cell.length_a   1.000
_cell.length_b   1.000
_cell.length_c   1.000
_cell.angle_alpha   90.00
_cell.angle_beta   90.00
_cell.angle_gamma   90.00
#
_symmetry.space_group_name_H-M   'P 1'
#
loop_
_entity.id
_entity.type
_entity.pdbx_description
1 polymer ?
#
loop_
_entity_poly.entity_id
_entity_poly.type
_entity_poly.pdbx_seq_one_letter_code
_entity_poly.pdbx_strand_id
1 'polypeptide(L)'
;MADFYDITNWNEKPWFQTGGTRSKVIIENPENRKIYYFKTSLKKEKIDYKYEFWSEIIASEVGTLLGFDLLRYDIAFNSKEIGCISESMTQEGVNKLTEGVSYLTGYDTTYNPKDKNSKKTIYFSTNF
;
A
#
# COMPACT_ATOMS: atom_id res chain seq x y z
N MET A 1 -0.32 -14.44 -10.30
CA MET A 1 1.13 -14.70 -10.16
C MET A 1 1.84 -13.39 -10.40
N ALA A 2 2.71 -13.02 -9.48
CA ALA A 2 3.42 -11.74 -9.54
C ALA A 2 4.37 -11.66 -10.73
N ASP A 3 4.34 -10.53 -11.42
CA ASP A 3 5.28 -10.19 -12.48
C ASP A 3 6.54 -9.53 -11.89
N PHE A 4 7.58 -9.40 -12.71
CA PHE A 4 8.82 -8.73 -12.34
C PHE A 4 9.00 -7.45 -13.15
N TYR A 5 9.26 -6.33 -12.46
CA TYR A 5 9.51 -5.02 -13.04
C TYR A 5 10.91 -4.53 -12.68
N ASP A 6 11.71 -4.18 -13.71
CA ASP A 6 12.88 -3.33 -13.53
C ASP A 6 12.44 -1.86 -13.62
N ILE A 7 12.47 -1.18 -12.48
CA ILE A 7 12.00 0.20 -12.32
C ILE A 7 13.16 1.18 -12.17
N THR A 8 14.40 0.74 -12.42
CA THR A 8 15.62 1.54 -12.26
C THR A 8 15.56 2.88 -13.02
N ASN A 9 14.90 2.90 -14.18
CA ASN A 9 14.78 4.10 -15.02
C ASN A 9 13.43 4.83 -14.87
N TRP A 10 12.62 4.47 -13.88
CA TRP A 10 11.32 5.10 -13.66
C TRP A 10 11.48 6.40 -12.87
N ASN A 11 10.55 7.34 -13.09
CA ASN A 11 10.66 8.66 -12.47
C ASN A 11 10.13 8.62 -11.04
N GLU A 12 11.00 8.80 -10.05
CA GLU A 12 10.59 9.00 -8.66
C GLU A 12 9.89 10.36 -8.49
N LYS A 13 8.79 10.36 -7.75
CA LYS A 13 8.05 11.57 -7.36
C LYS A 13 8.21 11.82 -5.85
N PRO A 14 9.36 12.36 -5.39
CA PRO A 14 9.71 12.48 -3.98
C PRO A 14 8.81 13.44 -3.18
N TRP A 15 8.07 14.32 -3.86
CA TRP A 15 7.22 15.34 -3.23
C TRP A 15 5.86 14.83 -2.76
N PHE A 16 5.45 13.62 -3.15
CA PHE A 16 4.20 13.04 -2.67
C PHE A 16 4.46 12.35 -1.33
N GLN A 17 4.03 12.97 -0.23
CA GLN A 17 4.07 12.31 1.07
C GLN A 17 3.10 11.13 1.11
N THR A 18 3.61 9.95 1.42
CA THR A 18 2.78 8.78 1.72
C THR A 18 2.83 8.51 3.21
N GLY A 19 1.66 8.35 3.84
CA GLY A 19 1.59 7.88 5.23
C GLY A 19 2.16 6.46 5.39
N GLY A 20 2.70 6.16 6.56
CA GLY A 20 3.27 4.84 6.91
C GLY A 20 4.69 4.91 7.47
N THR A 21 5.14 3.84 8.13
CA THR A 21 6.48 3.71 8.72
C THR A 21 7.49 3.01 7.81
N ARG A 22 7.03 2.40 6.71
CA ARG A 22 7.87 1.71 5.72
C ARG A 22 8.33 2.67 4.63
N SER A 23 9.54 2.46 4.12
CA SER A 23 10.09 3.20 2.98
C SER A 23 9.21 2.99 1.74
N LYS A 24 8.42 4.01 1.41
CA LYS A 24 7.47 4.00 0.30
C LYS A 24 7.82 5.16 -0.62
N VAL A 25 8.02 4.84 -1.89
CA VAL A 25 8.33 5.80 -2.95
C VAL A 25 7.21 5.74 -3.98
N ILE A 26 6.78 6.90 -4.46
CA ILE A 26 5.88 6.98 -5.61
C ILE A 26 6.72 7.10 -6.86
N ILE A 27 6.44 6.25 -7.84
CA ILE A 27 7.16 6.21 -9.12
C ILE A 27 6.16 6.27 -10.27
N GLU A 28 6.57 6.86 -11.38
CA GLU A 28 5.79 6.90 -12.63
C GLU A 28 6.47 6.05 -13.69
N ASN A 29 5.69 5.18 -14.32
CA ASN A 29 6.13 4.45 -15.49
C ASN A 29 6.27 5.44 -16.68
N PRO A 30 7.47 5.56 -17.28
CA PRO A 30 7.71 6.55 -18.34
C PRO A 30 6.95 6.27 -19.64
N GLU A 31 6.57 5.01 -19.90
CA GLU A 31 5.93 4.59 -21.14
C GLU A 31 4.43 4.89 -21.14
N ASN A 32 3.75 4.59 -20.03
CA ASN A 32 2.28 4.67 -19.93
C ASN A 32 1.77 5.73 -18.95
N ARG A 33 2.68 6.46 -18.27
CA ARG A 33 2.39 7.52 -17.30
C ARG A 33 1.59 7.07 -16.08
N LYS A 34 1.42 5.77 -15.86
CA LYS A 34 0.75 5.24 -14.66
C LYS A 34 1.61 5.44 -13.43
N ILE A 35 0.93 5.74 -12.32
CA ILE A 35 1.56 5.97 -11.02
C ILE A 35 1.54 4.67 -10.22
N TYR A 36 2.66 4.37 -9.60
CA TYR A 36 2.84 3.19 -8.78
C TYR A 36 3.44 3.55 -7.42
N TYR A 37 3.19 2.68 -6.46
CA TYR A 37 3.82 2.69 -5.15
C TYR A 37 4.85 1.59 -5.08
N PHE A 38 6.11 1.95 -4.92
CA PHE A 38 7.20 1.04 -4.62
C PHE A 38 7.42 0.98 -3.11
N LYS A 39 7.36 -0.23 -2.53
CA LYS A 39 7.59 -0.47 -1.11
C LYS A 39 8.76 -1.44 -0.94
N THR A 40 9.75 -1.04 -0.16
CA THR A 40 10.86 -1.93 0.21
C THR A 40 10.66 -2.51 1.61
N SER A 41 11.38 -3.60 1.88
CA SER A 41 11.41 -4.23 3.19
C SER A 41 12.02 -3.32 4.25
N LEU A 42 11.55 -3.43 5.50
CA LEU A 42 12.11 -2.64 6.59
C LEU A 42 13.59 -3.00 6.85
N LYS A 43 14.45 -1.98 6.78
CA LYS A 43 15.86 -2.06 7.19
C LYS A 43 16.18 -0.92 8.16
N LYS A 44 16.49 -1.28 9.41
CA LYS A 44 16.94 -0.39 10.50
C LYS A 44 18.16 -1.01 11.17
N GLU A 45 18.93 -0.23 11.93
CA GLU A 45 20.23 -0.64 12.50
C GLU A 45 20.27 -2.06 13.12
N LYS A 46 19.21 -2.48 13.81
CA LYS A 46 19.11 -3.80 14.47
C LYS A 46 18.04 -4.72 13.86
N ILE A 47 17.34 -4.29 12.80
CA ILE A 47 16.21 -5.00 12.22
C ILE A 47 16.39 -5.06 10.70
N ASP A 48 16.53 -6.27 10.17
CA ASP A 48 16.54 -6.52 8.72
C ASP A 48 15.43 -7.52 8.40
N TYR A 49 14.30 -7.03 7.90
CA TYR A 49 13.23 -7.86 7.38
C TYR A 49 13.30 -8.00 5.88
N LYS A 50 14.48 -8.34 5.34
CA LYS A 50 14.78 -8.46 3.91
C LYS A 50 13.64 -8.96 3.01
N TYR A 51 12.88 -9.96 3.45
CA TYR A 51 11.81 -10.61 2.67
C TYR A 51 10.38 -10.18 3.03
N GLU A 52 10.19 -9.13 3.83
CA GLU A 52 8.87 -8.64 4.27
C GLU A 52 7.94 -8.29 3.11
N PHE A 53 8.49 -7.78 2.00
CA PHE A 53 7.69 -7.42 0.81
C PHE A 53 6.92 -8.62 0.22
N TRP A 54 7.42 -9.85 0.38
CA TRP A 54 6.73 -11.07 -0.08
C TRP A 54 5.39 -11.27 0.63
N SER A 55 5.28 -10.85 1.89
CA SER A 55 4.02 -10.96 2.63
C SER A 55 2.90 -10.16 1.97
N GLU A 56 3.21 -9.00 1.36
CA GLU A 56 2.22 -8.19 0.64
C GLU A 56 1.78 -8.89 -0.65
N ILE A 57 2.73 -9.45 -1.41
CA ILE A 57 2.46 -10.18 -2.66
C ILE A 57 1.61 -11.42 -2.37
N ILE A 58 2.01 -12.23 -1.39
CA ILE A 58 1.31 -13.46 -1.02
C ILE A 58 -0.10 -13.14 -0.50
N ALA A 59 -0.25 -12.13 0.36
CA ALA A 59 -1.56 -11.74 0.88
C ALA A 59 -2.51 -11.24 -0.23
N SER A 60 -1.99 -10.46 -1.18
CA SER A 60 -2.74 -9.99 -2.35
C SER A 60 -3.21 -11.16 -3.22
N GLU A 61 -2.33 -12.11 -3.54
CA GLU A 61 -2.67 -13.29 -4.34
C GLU A 61 -3.68 -14.19 -3.61
N VAL A 62 -3.46 -14.49 -2.33
CA VAL A 62 -4.38 -15.32 -1.54
C VAL A 62 -5.75 -14.66 -1.42
N GLY A 63 -5.82 -13.36 -1.13
CA GLY A 63 -7.11 -12.69 -1.03
C GLY A 63 -7.82 -12.56 -2.37
N THR A 64 -7.08 -12.38 -3.48
CA THR A 64 -7.66 -12.44 -4.83
C THR A 64 -8.25 -13.82 -5.12
N LEU A 65 -7.55 -14.90 -4.74
CA LEU A 65 -8.05 -16.28 -4.86
C LEU A 65 -9.31 -16.53 -4.02
N LEU A 66 -9.46 -15.84 -2.90
CA LEU A 66 -10.65 -15.88 -2.05
C LEU A 66 -11.81 -15.00 -2.57
N GLY A 67 -11.63 -14.29 -3.69
CA GLY A 67 -12.65 -13.46 -4.32
C GLY A 67 -12.73 -12.02 -3.82
N PHE A 68 -11.73 -11.55 -3.08
CA PHE A 68 -11.67 -10.15 -2.65
C PHE A 68 -11.13 -9.24 -3.76
N ASP A 69 -11.70 -8.04 -3.87
CA ASP A 69 -11.15 -6.96 -4.70
C ASP A 69 -9.94 -6.34 -3.98
N LEU A 70 -8.75 -6.81 -4.32
CA LEU A 70 -7.49 -6.39 -3.72
C LEU A 70 -6.58 -5.72 -4.75
N LEU A 71 -5.76 -4.79 -4.26
CA LEU A 71 -4.65 -4.27 -5.04
C LEU A 71 -3.69 -5.40 -5.40
N ARG A 72 -3.30 -5.44 -6.68
CA ARG A 72 -2.24 -6.31 -7.17
C ARG A 72 -0.87 -5.79 -6.71
N TYR A 73 -0.04 -6.71 -6.25
CA TYR A 73 1.35 -6.46 -5.91
C TYR A 73 2.28 -7.35 -6.73
N ASP A 74 3.23 -6.74 -7.42
CA ASP A 74 4.24 -7.40 -8.24
C ASP A 74 5.65 -7.17 -7.67
N ILE A 75 6.64 -7.90 -8.15
CA ILE A 75 8.04 -7.77 -7.73
C ILE A 75 8.67 -6.60 -8.47
N ALA A 76 9.43 -5.76 -7.77
CA ALA A 76 10.16 -4.65 -8.39
C ALA A 76 11.60 -4.55 -7.91
N PHE A 77 12.48 -4.22 -8.85
CA PHE A 77 13.89 -3.93 -8.60
C PHE A 77 14.22 -2.49 -9.01
N ASN A 78 14.76 -1.71 -8.08
CA ASN A 78 15.26 -0.35 -8.33
C ASN A 78 16.75 -0.31 -8.00
N SER A 79 17.62 -0.44 -9.01
CA SER A 79 19.10 -0.34 -8.98
C SER A 79 19.85 -1.20 -7.95
N LYS A 80 19.53 -1.08 -6.67
CA LYS A 80 20.16 -1.72 -5.51
C LYS A 80 19.14 -2.35 -4.56
N GLU A 81 17.86 -2.04 -4.70
CA GLU A 81 16.81 -2.47 -3.78
C GLU A 81 15.76 -3.31 -4.49
N ILE A 82 15.31 -4.36 -3.81
CA ILE A 82 14.18 -5.18 -4.22
C ILE A 82 13.01 -4.94 -3.26
N GLY A 83 11.81 -4.93 -3.81
CA GLY A 83 10.59 -4.73 -3.05
C GLY A 83 9.37 -5.19 -3.84
N CYS A 84 8.21 -4.69 -3.43
CA CYS A 84 6.97 -4.87 -4.18
C CYS A 84 6.49 -3.54 -4.77
N ILE A 85 5.76 -3.64 -5.87
CA ILE A 85 5.14 -2.52 -6.56
C ILE A 85 3.64 -2.74 -6.72
N SER A 86 2.84 -1.69 -6.57
CA SER A 86 1.40 -1.71 -6.84
C SER A 86 0.97 -0.46 -7.59
N GLU A 87 0.12 -0.61 -8.60
CA GLU A 87 -0.50 0.54 -9.28
C GLU A 87 -1.33 1.36 -8.30
N SER A 88 -1.37 2.68 -8.48
CA SER A 88 -2.19 3.56 -7.66
C SER A 88 -3.67 3.26 -7.85
N MET A 89 -4.39 3.03 -6.76
CA MET A 89 -5.86 2.89 -6.77
C MET A 89 -6.58 4.23 -7.02
N THR A 90 -5.87 5.34 -6.82
CA THR A 90 -6.42 6.69 -6.99
C THR A 90 -5.80 7.40 -8.17
N GLN A 91 -6.62 8.18 -8.85
CA GLN A 91 -6.24 9.14 -9.87
C GLN A 91 -6.46 10.55 -9.31
N GLU A 92 -5.40 11.35 -9.36
CA GLU A 92 -5.43 12.73 -8.89
C GLU A 92 -6.55 13.53 -9.58
N GLY A 93 -7.31 14.29 -8.79
CA GLY A 93 -8.45 15.07 -9.27
C GLY A 93 -9.72 14.26 -9.59
N VAL A 94 -9.67 12.93 -9.60
CA VAL A 94 -10.83 12.07 -9.91
C VAL A 94 -11.39 11.43 -8.65
N ASN A 95 -10.56 10.73 -7.88
CA ASN A 95 -10.97 10.07 -6.65
C ASN A 95 -9.91 10.24 -5.55
N LYS A 96 -10.33 10.01 -4.30
CA LYS A 96 -9.44 10.06 -3.13
C LYS A 96 -9.67 8.85 -2.24
N LEU A 97 -8.58 8.34 -1.68
CA LEU A 97 -8.63 7.31 -0.64
C LEU A 97 -8.99 7.99 0.69
N THR A 98 -10.07 7.52 1.32
CA THR A 98 -10.42 7.89 2.69
C THR A 98 -10.22 6.67 3.57
N GLU A 99 -9.28 6.73 4.50
CA GLU A 99 -9.02 5.62 5.41
C GLU A 99 -10.24 5.37 6.32
N GLY A 100 -10.50 4.11 6.65
CA GLY A 100 -11.64 3.73 7.49
C GLY A 100 -11.65 4.44 8.85
N VAL A 101 -10.49 4.63 9.46
CA VAL A 101 -10.37 5.37 10.74
C VAL A 101 -10.79 6.84 10.60
N SER A 102 -10.41 7.50 9.50
CA SER A 102 -10.80 8.88 9.21
C SER A 102 -12.29 8.98 8.92
N TYR A 103 -12.83 8.02 8.16
CA TYR A 103 -14.26 7.93 7.89
C TYR A 103 -15.07 7.78 9.19
N LEU A 104 -14.68 6.83 10.05
CA LEU A 104 -15.36 6.58 11.33
C LEU A 104 -15.31 7.78 12.28
N THR A 105 -14.17 8.47 12.36
CA THR A 105 -14.03 9.68 13.20
C THR A 105 -14.94 10.81 12.70
N GLY A 106 -15.18 10.89 11.39
CA GLY A 106 -16.13 11.86 10.81
C GLY A 106 -17.59 11.44 10.98
N TYR A 107 -17.87 10.14 11.04
CA TYR A 107 -19.23 9.60 11.18
C TYR A 107 -19.73 9.59 12.63
N ASP A 108 -18.90 9.16 13.57
CA ASP A 108 -19.22 9.09 15.00
C ASP A 108 -18.21 9.92 15.80
N THR A 109 -18.68 11.04 16.35
CA THR A 109 -17.84 11.96 17.14
C THR A 109 -17.43 11.39 18.50
N THR A 110 -18.06 10.30 18.94
CA THR A 110 -17.67 9.55 20.15
C THR A 110 -16.59 8.51 19.87
N TYR A 111 -16.35 8.18 18.59
CA TYR A 111 -15.26 7.31 18.20
C TYR A 111 -13.91 8.01 18.37
N ASN A 112 -13.13 7.55 19.36
CA ASN A 112 -11.77 8.03 19.58
C ASN A 112 -10.75 6.99 19.08
N PRO A 113 -10.04 7.22 17.96
CA PRO A 113 -9.10 6.25 17.40
C PRO A 113 -7.86 5.99 18.28
N LYS A 114 -7.60 6.84 19.28
CA LYS A 114 -6.54 6.66 20.28
C LYS A 114 -6.95 5.77 21.45
N ASP A 115 -8.26 5.64 21.71
CA ASP A 115 -8.79 4.73 22.72
C ASP A 115 -8.94 3.32 22.11
N LYS A 116 -8.54 2.29 22.86
CA LYS A 116 -8.74 0.89 22.46
C LYS A 116 -10.18 0.42 22.68
N ASN A 117 -10.90 1.01 23.63
CA ASN A 117 -12.25 0.58 23.97
C ASN A 117 -13.27 1.02 22.91
N SER A 118 -13.10 2.22 22.36
CA SER A 118 -13.90 2.73 21.23
C SER A 118 -13.77 1.90 19.95
N LYS A 119 -12.68 1.13 19.78
CA LYS A 119 -12.48 0.28 18.61
C LYS A 119 -13.36 -0.98 18.63
N LYS A 120 -13.83 -1.38 19.81
CA LYS A 120 -14.65 -2.59 20.00
C LYS A 120 -16.13 -2.37 19.71
N THR A 121 -16.57 -1.12 19.58
CA THR A 121 -17.99 -0.77 19.39
C THR A 121 -18.40 -0.72 17.91
N ILE A 122 -17.47 -0.90 16.98
CA ILE A 122 -17.71 -0.74 15.54
C ILE A 122 -17.39 -2.05 14.81
N TYR A 123 -18.37 -2.55 14.06
CA TYR A 123 -18.24 -3.73 13.21
C TYR A 123 -18.57 -3.37 11.77
N PHE A 124 -17.68 -3.72 10.83
CA PHE A 124 -17.99 -3.71 9.41
C PHE A 124 -18.47 -5.10 9.02
N SER A 125 -19.74 -5.25 8.66
CA SER A 125 -20.25 -6.47 8.07
C SER A 125 -20.16 -6.37 6.54
N THR A 126 -19.35 -7.22 5.93
CA THR A 126 -19.38 -7.47 4.50
C THR A 126 -20.39 -8.59 4.24
N ASN A 127 -21.47 -8.30 3.51
CA ASN A 127 -22.36 -9.34 3.02
C ASN A 127 -21.64 -10.07 1.88
N PHE A 128 -21.34 -11.35 2.08
CA PHE A 128 -20.82 -12.27 1.06
C PHE A 128 -21.97 -12.98 0.34
#